data_AF-W4RSD8-F1
#
_entry.id   AF-W4RSD8-F1
#
_cell.length_a   1.000
_cell.length_b   1.000
_cell.length_c   1.000
_cell.angle_alpha   90.00
_cell.angle_beta   90.00
_cell.angle_gamma   90.00
#
_symmetry.space_group_name_H-M   'P 1'
#
loop_
_entity.id
_entity.type
_entity.pdbx_description
1 polymer ?
#
loop_
_entity_poly.entity_id
_entity_poly.type
_entity_poly.pdbx_seq_one_letter_code
_entity_poly.pdbx_strand_id
1 'polypeptide(L)'
;MKKVILVMLFWGMIIFSVIAQVSDKFINWLSPNALSLIDERMTYTFVPMMMNFFVLFLMRKIRMHKSWFLLFFIANVFLFLFYISYQYGDWGLGRVR
;
A
#
# COMPACT_ATOMS: atom_id res chain seq x y z
N MET A 1 -21.22 10.63 4.31
CA MET A 1 -20.11 10.50 5.27
C MET A 1 -19.37 9.16 5.18
N LYS A 2 -20.00 7.99 5.41
CA LYS A 2 -19.32 6.67 5.38
C LYS A 2 -18.49 6.39 4.12
N LYS A 3 -19.02 6.73 2.93
CA LYS A 3 -18.31 6.56 1.65
C LYS A 3 -17.03 7.40 1.58
N VAL A 4 -17.12 8.67 1.99
CA VAL A 4 -16.00 9.62 1.98
C VAL A 4 -14.89 9.15 2.91
N ILE A 5 -15.23 8.68 4.13
CA ILE A 5 -14.27 8.16 5.09
C ILE A 5 -13.51 6.96 4.50
N LEU A 6 -14.20 6.02 3.87
CA LEU A 6 -13.53 4.88 3.23
C LEU A 6 -12.61 5.32 2.08
N VAL A 7 -13.01 6.30 1.28
CA VAL A 7 -12.18 6.85 0.20
C VAL A 7 -10.94 7.54 0.76
N MET A 8 -11.08 8.31 1.84
CA MET A 8 -9.95 8.93 2.53
C MET A 8 -8.99 7.89 3.11
N LEU A 9 -9.50 6.83 3.75
CA LEU A 9 -8.69 5.72 4.26
C LEU A 9 -7.94 5.01 3.13
N PHE A 10 -8.63 4.76 2.01
CA PHE A 10 -8.03 4.12 0.84
C PHE A 10 -6.85 4.92 0.29
N TRP A 11 -7.06 6.22 0.04
CA TRP A 11 -6.00 7.10 -0.44
C TRP A 11 -4.90 7.30 0.59
N GLY A 12 -5.24 7.40 1.88
CA GLY A 12 -4.28 7.50 2.97
C GLY A 12 -3.32 6.32 2.99
N MET A 13 -3.81 5.09 2.83
CA MET A 13 -2.97 3.89 2.75
C MET A 13 -2.10 3.84 1.50
N ILE A 14 -2.61 4.30 0.34
CA ILE A 14 -1.81 4.42 -0.88
C ILE A 14 -0.67 5.41 -0.67
N ILE A 15 -0.98 6.63 -0.24
CA ILE A 15 0.01 7.69 -0.06
C ILE A 15 1.07 7.26 0.97
N PHE A 16 0.64 6.68 2.10
CA PHE A 16 1.54 6.16 3.11
C PHE A 16 2.51 5.12 2.54
N SER A 17 2.01 4.15 1.76
CA SER A 17 2.84 3.11 1.15
C SER A 17 3.81 3.68 0.11
N VAL A 18 3.37 4.64 -0.69
CA VAL A 18 4.24 5.30 -1.68
C VAL A 18 5.37 6.07 -0.98
N ILE A 19 5.06 6.82 0.08
CA ILE A 19 6.08 7.55 0.85
C ILE A 19 7.06 6.56 1.51
N ALA A 20 6.56 5.49 2.12
CA ALA A 20 7.39 4.45 2.72
C ALA A 20 8.33 3.81 1.68
N GLN A 21 7.86 3.58 0.45
CA GLN A 21 8.69 3.01 -0.61
C GLN A 21 9.82 3.93 -1.07
N VAL A 22 9.62 5.25 -1.05
CA VAL A 22 10.54 6.22 -1.67
C VAL A 22 11.49 6.87 -0.66
N SER A 23 11.15 6.89 0.63
CA SER A 23 11.89 7.69 1.64
C SER A 23 12.40 6.87 2.82
N ASP A 24 13.71 6.62 2.86
CA ASP A 24 14.38 6.03 4.04
C ASP A 24 14.30 6.93 5.27
N LYS A 25 14.32 8.26 5.08
CA LYS A 25 14.13 9.22 6.18
C LYS A 25 12.75 9.05 6.82
N PHE A 26 11.74 8.76 6.03
CA PHE A 26 10.40 8.51 6.55
C PHE A 26 10.36 7.21 7.37
N ILE A 27 10.99 6.14 6.87
CA ILE A 27 11.08 4.87 7.62
C ILE A 27 11.86 5.06 8.92
N ASN A 28 13.02 5.72 8.89
CA ASN A 28 13.82 5.99 10.08
C ASN A 28 13.12 6.90 11.09
N TRP A 29 12.26 7.81 10.63
CA TRP A 29 11.43 8.61 11.53
C TRP A 29 10.34 7.76 12.19
N LEU A 30 9.76 6.80 11.46
CA LEU A 30 8.68 5.92 11.94
C LEU A 30 9.20 4.80 12.86
N SER A 31 10.34 4.20 12.51
CA SER A 31 11.04 3.14 13.22
C SER A 31 12.52 3.53 13.38
N PRO A 32 12.86 4.41 14.34
CA PRO A 32 14.24 4.88 14.53
C PRO A 32 15.21 3.79 14.98
N ASN A 33 14.68 2.68 15.50
CA ASN A 33 15.45 1.51 15.92
C ASN A 33 15.36 0.35 14.92
N ALA A 34 15.01 0.63 13.66
CA ALA A 34 14.91 -0.36 12.60
C ALA A 34 16.23 -1.15 12.44
N LEU A 35 16.18 -2.47 12.66
CA LEU A 35 17.32 -3.36 12.43
C LEU A 35 17.63 -3.53 10.94
N SER A 36 16.61 -3.37 10.08
CA SER A 36 16.68 -3.55 8.64
C SER A 36 15.69 -2.61 7.95
N LEU A 37 16.22 -1.62 7.23
CA LEU A 37 15.42 -0.69 6.43
C LEU A 37 14.58 -1.41 5.36
N ILE A 38 15.06 -2.55 4.87
CA ILE A 38 14.41 -3.34 3.83
C ILE A 38 13.13 -3.99 4.37
N ASP A 39 13.23 -4.62 5.55
CA ASP A 39 12.10 -5.34 6.15
C ASP A 39 11.03 -4.35 6.63
N GLU A 40 11.45 -3.19 7.13
CA GLU A 40 10.54 -2.11 7.49
C GLU A 40 9.85 -1.53 6.25
N ARG A 41 10.60 -1.27 5.17
CA ARG A 41 10.00 -0.80 3.90
C ARG A 41 8.97 -1.80 3.38
N MET A 42 9.27 -3.09 3.43
CA MET A 42 8.32 -4.14 3.05
C MET A 42 7.06 -4.08 3.92
N THR A 43 7.23 -3.97 5.24
CA THR A 43 6.10 -3.92 6.19
C THR A 43 5.21 -2.70 5.92
N TYR A 44 5.81 -1.52 5.78
CA TYR A 44 5.09 -0.26 5.57
C TYR A 44 4.55 -0.05 4.15
N THR A 45 4.81 -0.97 3.22
CA THR A 45 4.22 -0.97 1.86
C THR A 45 3.18 -2.07 1.70
N PHE A 46 3.53 -3.31 2.04
CA PHE A 46 2.64 -4.46 1.86
C PHE A 46 1.46 -4.46 2.81
N VAL A 47 1.69 -4.20 4.10
CA VAL A 47 0.63 -4.27 5.10
C VAL A 47 -0.50 -3.28 4.78
N PRO A 48 -0.22 -1.99 4.46
CA PRO A 48 -1.28 -1.07 4.08
C PRO A 48 -1.98 -1.47 2.76
N MET A 49 -1.25 -1.99 1.76
CA MET A 49 -1.89 -2.47 0.52
C MET A 49 -2.81 -3.67 0.74
N MET A 50 -2.44 -4.58 1.65
CA MET A 50 -3.28 -5.70 2.07
C MET A 50 -4.51 -5.20 2.84
N MET A 51 -4.34 -4.25 3.76
CA MET A 51 -5.46 -3.61 4.45
C MET A 51 -6.38 -2.86 3.48
N ASN A 52 -5.86 -2.32 2.38
CA ASN A 52 -6.68 -1.68 1.36
C ASN A 52 -7.64 -2.65 0.66
N PHE A 53 -7.31 -3.95 0.53
CA PHE A 53 -8.29 -4.92 0.04
C PHE A 53 -9.48 -5.06 0.98
N PHE A 54 -9.25 -4.97 2.29
CA PHE A 54 -10.34 -4.94 3.28
C PHE A 54 -11.19 -3.67 3.14
N VAL A 55 -10.58 -2.50 2.93
CA VAL A 55 -11.32 -1.27 2.64
C VAL A 55 -12.14 -1.37 1.37
N LEU A 56 -11.58 -1.93 0.29
CA LEU A 56 -12.30 -2.18 -0.95
C LEU A 56 -13.49 -3.13 -0.74
N PHE A 57 -13.32 -4.18 0.06
CA PHE A 57 -14.42 -5.07 0.45
C PHE A 57 -15.55 -4.29 1.16
N LEU A 58 -15.20 -3.40 2.11
CA LEU A 58 -16.18 -2.54 2.76
C LEU A 58 -16.86 -1.57 1.78
N MET A 59 -16.11 -0.98 0.83
CA MET A 59 -16.65 -0.12 -0.23
C MET A 59 -17.65 -0.85 -1.12
N ARG A 60 -17.41 -2.14 -1.41
CA ARG A 60 -18.38 -2.99 -2.13
C ARG A 60 -19.65 -3.19 -1.30
N LYS A 61 -19.52 -3.45 0.00
CA LYS A 61 -20.66 -3.66 0.93
C LYS A 61 -21.57 -2.44 1.03
N ILE A 62 -21.02 -1.22 1.00
CA ILE A 62 -21.80 0.04 1.01
C ILE A 62 -22.34 0.46 -0.37
N ARG A 63 -22.28 -0.44 -1.36
CA ARG A 63 -22.76 -0.22 -2.74
C ARG A 63 -22.17 1.05 -3.36
N MET A 64 -20.84 1.14 -3.37
CA MET A 64 -20.14 2.15 -4.16
C MET A 64 -20.43 1.95 -5.66
N HIS A 65 -20.41 3.04 -6.43
CA HIS A 65 -20.65 2.99 -7.87
C HIS A 65 -19.62 2.07 -8.56
N LYS A 66 -20.10 1.21 -9.48
CA LYS A 66 -19.31 0.11 -10.06
C LYS A 66 -18.00 0.59 -10.70
N SER A 67 -18.04 1.67 -11.49
CA SER A 67 -16.85 2.19 -12.17
C SER A 67 -15.78 2.70 -11.20
N TRP A 68 -16.19 3.38 -10.13
CA TRP A 68 -15.27 3.90 -9.11
C TRP A 68 -14.65 2.78 -8.29
N PHE A 69 -15.47 1.78 -7.91
CA PHE A 69 -14.96 0.58 -7.25
C PHE A 69 -13.94 -0.16 -8.11
N LEU A 70 -14.22 -0.34 -9.41
CA LEU A 70 -13.31 -1.01 -10.34
C LEU A 70 -11.98 -0.25 -10.45
N LEU A 71 -12.03 1.07 -10.57
CA LEU A 71 -10.84 1.92 -10.65
C LEU A 71 -9.97 1.75 -9.40
N PHE A 72 -10.55 1.83 -8.20
CA PHE A 72 -9.80 1.65 -6.96
C PHE A 72 -9.28 0.22 -6.79
N PHE A 73 -10.06 -0.78 -7.20
CA PHE A 73 -9.62 -2.17 -7.17
C PHE A 73 -8.40 -2.39 -8.10
N ILE A 74 -8.47 -1.93 -9.34
CA ILE A 74 -7.37 -2.04 -10.31
C ILE A 74 -6.13 -1.29 -9.79
N ALA A 75 -6.30 -0.07 -9.29
CA ALA A 75 -5.19 0.70 -8.72
C ALA A 75 -4.52 -0.03 -7.56
N ASN A 76 -5.30 -0.61 -6.64
CA ASN A 76 -4.76 -1.35 -5.50
C ASN A 76 -4.05 -2.64 -5.94
N VAL A 77 -4.62 -3.39 -6.88
CA VAL A 77 -3.98 -4.59 -7.44
C VAL A 77 -2.67 -4.22 -8.15
N PHE A 78 -2.67 -3.16 -8.94
CA PHE A 78 -1.49 -2.71 -9.66
C PHE A 78 -0.37 -2.31 -8.68
N LEU A 79 -0.68 -1.52 -7.65
CA LEU A 79 0.29 -1.14 -6.62
C LEU A 79 0.78 -2.34 -5.81
N PHE A 80 -0.12 -3.25 -5.43
CA PHE A 80 0.25 -4.47 -4.72
C PHE A 80 1.22 -5.34 -5.53
N LEU A 81 0.92 -5.56 -6.82
CA LEU A 81 1.82 -6.29 -7.72
C LEU A 81 3.13 -5.55 -7.95
N PHE A 82 3.10 -4.22 -8.04
CA PHE A 82 4.31 -3.40 -8.14
C PHE A 82 5.22 -3.62 -6.93
N TYR A 83 4.70 -3.56 -5.70
CA TYR A 83 5.51 -3.79 -4.50
C TYR A 83 6.02 -5.24 -4.41
N ILE A 84 5.24 -6.24 -4.85
CA ILE A 84 5.72 -7.62 -5.00
C ILE A 84 6.91 -7.68 -5.96
N SER A 85 6.76 -7.10 -7.15
CA SER A 85 7.81 -7.14 -8.18
C SER A 85 9.07 -6.40 -7.75
N TYR A 86 8.94 -5.34 -6.96
CA TYR A 86 10.08 -4.59 -6.44
C TYR A 86 10.82 -5.35 -5.34
N GLN A 87 10.08 -6.00 -4.43
CA GLN A 87 10.67 -6.70 -3.30
C GLN A 87 11.27 -8.06 -3.68
N TYR A 88 10.61 -8.78 -4.58
CA TYR A 88 10.93 -10.18 -4.91
C TYR A 88 11.36 -10.40 -6.37
N GLY A 89 11.21 -9.40 -7.23
CA GLY A 89 11.61 -9.47 -8.63
C GLY A 89 12.93 -8.74 -8.92
N ASP A 90 13.36 -8.82 -10.19
CA ASP A 90 14.60 -8.22 -10.71
C ASP A 90 14.63 -6.68 -10.68
N TRP A 91 13.50 -6.05 -10.36
CA TRP A 91 13.32 -4.61 -10.44
C TRP A 91 13.73 -3.90 -9.13
N GLY A 92 14.15 -4.67 -8.12
CA GLY A 92 14.65 -4.17 -6.83
C GLY A 92 15.57 -5.18 -6.12
N LEU A 93 15.52 -5.20 -4.78
CA LEU A 93 16.47 -5.86 -3.85
C LEU A 93 16.62 -7.39 -4.04
N GLY A 94 15.81 -8.03 -4.88
CA GLY A 94 15.86 -9.46 -5.19
C GLY A 94 17.20 -9.92 -5.80
N ARG A 95 18.00 -9.02 -6.38
CA ARG A 95 19.37 -9.35 -6.85
C ARG A 95 20.44 -9.39 -5.75
N VAL A 96 20.15 -8.89 -4.55
CA VAL A 96 21.15 -8.74 -3.47
C VAL A 96 20.92 -9.75 -2.34
N ARG A 97 20.13 -10.81 -2.58
CA ARG A 97 20.02 -11.97 -1.69
C ARG A 97 20.85 -13.14 -2.19
#